data_AF-A0A945YJG4-F1
#
_entry.id   AF-A0A945YJG4-F1
#
_cell.length_a   1.000
_cell.length_b   1.000
_cell.length_c   1.000
_cell.angle_alpha   90.00
_cell.angle_beta   90.00
_cell.angle_gamma   90.00
#
_symmetry.space_group_name_H-M   'P 1'
#
loop_
_entity.id
_entity.type
_entity.pdbx_description
1 polymer ?
#
loop_
_entity_poly.entity_id
_entity_poly.type
_entity_poly.pdbx_seq_one_letter_code
_entity_poly.pdbx_strand_id
1 'polypeptide(L)'
;MTRKYCKKTFAGLLFFCLSSFYNVSTAVEAGDVLFDGSILTVPYVEVGSVAYEIRLAPSNSSSLKNSDCLVTCLELVFAGPSSIEKPRNPPTFDGSVLHAPRVVVGENLFAGKFKYLSDYSENYFFSVTEADLAPIFSETDRQSWTSDELEAQYGFCRESAYRWDTPFPFGDFNNDGIEDFFVPIVCYQGPLPDFGGDNDVSVKSGWFFFCSNLDATYNNCSEQIFGEKFIDTSKNGGKGGSPYHHNTEEPKDLNGDGYLDFVLTINRDDGIGREKFDAISADGYQKAIDQCFSGDSKSADIYSTEDLGLCAYFSDQYVFLSKDDGTYSNIRVPWPSHWGHAVRSLPNDVGGFDLISIGYYKPYAARIDGASVIDVTTEYEGFDNFEEIAQVKPYVGGYFEFDGTGYWISNGISSNRITNLAEYS
;
A
#
# COMPACT_ATOMS: atom_id res chain seq x y z
N MET A 1 -29.40 15.65 58.22
CA MET A 1 -28.69 16.90 57.84
C MET A 1 -27.76 16.55 56.69
N THR A 2 -28.15 16.78 55.43
CA THR A 2 -27.83 17.99 54.62
C THR A 2 -26.34 18.29 54.51
N ARG A 3 -25.72 18.64 53.37
CA ARG A 3 -25.99 18.71 51.91
C ARG A 3 -24.71 19.36 51.33
N LYS A 4 -24.47 19.17 50.02
CA LYS A 4 -23.67 19.99 49.06
C LYS A 4 -22.21 19.58 48.84
N TYR A 5 -21.84 19.03 47.67
CA TYR A 5 -21.74 19.59 46.30
C TYR A 5 -20.54 20.52 46.06
N CYS A 6 -19.62 20.05 45.22
CA CYS A 6 -18.89 20.77 44.16
C CYS A 6 -18.52 19.70 43.11
N LYS A 7 -19.12 19.59 41.92
CA LYS A 7 -18.98 20.48 40.74
C LYS A 7 -17.54 20.95 40.51
N LYS A 8 -16.75 20.15 39.76
CA LYS A 8 -15.67 20.55 38.84
C LYS A 8 -15.50 19.43 37.80
N THR A 9 -16.13 19.54 36.63
CA THR A 9 -15.56 20.03 35.35
C THR A 9 -14.52 19.10 34.74
N PHE A 10 -14.94 18.35 33.71
CA PHE A 10 -14.42 18.21 32.33
C PHE A 10 -13.08 18.91 31.92
N ALA A 11 -12.11 19.04 32.82
CA ALA A 11 -10.82 19.70 32.58
C ALA A 11 -9.64 18.81 33.01
N GLY A 12 -9.79 17.50 32.87
CA GLY A 12 -8.77 16.50 33.20
C GLY A 12 -8.13 15.81 31.99
N LEU A 13 -8.35 16.30 30.77
CA LEU A 13 -7.85 15.69 29.53
C LEU A 13 -6.70 16.45 28.85
N LEU A 14 -6.13 17.46 29.50
CA LEU A 14 -4.86 18.06 29.08
C LEU A 14 -3.79 17.66 30.08
N PHE A 15 -3.05 16.59 29.80
CA PHE A 15 -1.60 16.46 30.01
C PHE A 15 -1.20 14.98 29.83
N PHE A 16 -1.00 14.57 28.58
CA PHE A 16 -0.04 13.54 28.18
C PHE A 16 0.14 13.64 26.66
N CYS A 17 0.81 14.71 26.21
CA CYS A 17 1.31 14.82 24.85
C CYS A 17 2.66 14.11 24.77
N LEU A 18 2.66 12.90 24.18
CA LEU A 18 3.74 12.30 23.38
C LEU A 18 3.29 10.90 22.94
N SER A 19 2.26 10.87 22.09
CA SER A 19 1.91 9.70 21.29
C SER A 19 1.40 10.24 19.96
N SER A 20 1.92 9.70 18.86
CA SER A 20 1.62 10.02 17.47
C SER A 20 0.18 10.48 17.27
N PHE A 21 0.00 11.72 16.79
CA PHE A 21 -1.30 12.26 16.41
C PHE A 21 -1.78 11.51 15.16
N TYR A 22 -2.49 10.39 15.35
CA TYR A 22 -3.33 9.83 14.31
C TYR A 22 -4.59 10.68 14.25
N ASN A 23 -4.79 11.36 13.13
CA ASN A 23 -6.00 12.14 12.90
C ASN A 23 -7.12 11.15 12.52
N VAL A 24 -7.95 10.73 13.46
CA VAL A 24 -9.01 9.72 13.24
C VAL A 24 -10.04 10.19 12.19
N SER A 25 -10.12 11.49 11.91
CA SER A 25 -11.04 12.06 10.93
C SER A 25 -10.84 11.55 9.50
N THR A 26 -9.68 10.97 9.17
CA THR A 26 -9.41 10.40 7.83
C THR A 26 -9.62 8.88 7.74
N ALA A 27 -10.01 8.21 8.83
CA ALA A 27 -10.12 6.74 8.91
C ALA A 27 -11.49 6.26 9.42
N VAL A 28 -12.54 7.02 9.11
CA VAL A 28 -13.92 6.68 9.46
C VAL A 28 -14.47 5.69 8.43
N GLU A 29 -14.84 4.50 8.87
CA GLU A 29 -15.44 3.46 8.03
C GLU A 29 -16.97 3.64 7.97
N ALA A 30 -17.62 3.17 6.91
CA ALA A 30 -19.07 3.30 6.77
C ALA A 30 -19.85 2.63 7.92
N GLY A 31 -19.28 1.59 8.54
CA GLY A 31 -19.85 0.90 9.70
C GLY A 31 -19.60 1.57 11.06
N ASP A 32 -18.76 2.62 11.11
CA ASP A 32 -18.39 3.26 12.38
C ASP A 32 -19.56 4.00 13.02
N VAL A 33 -19.70 3.87 14.33
CA VAL A 33 -20.69 4.65 15.09
C VAL A 33 -20.17 6.07 15.25
N LEU A 34 -20.96 7.07 14.87
CA LEU A 34 -20.54 8.47 14.89
C LEU A 34 -21.29 9.25 15.96
N PHE A 35 -20.56 9.96 16.83
CA PHE A 35 -21.16 10.94 17.75
C PHE A 35 -20.82 12.36 17.32
N ASP A 36 -21.82 13.11 16.87
CA ASP A 36 -21.65 14.51 16.41
C ASP A 36 -21.69 15.55 17.55
N GLY A 37 -21.76 15.09 18.80
CA GLY A 37 -21.94 15.91 20.00
C GLY A 37 -23.40 15.98 20.48
N SER A 38 -24.36 15.56 19.66
CA SER A 38 -25.79 15.56 19.98
C SER A 38 -26.46 14.22 19.68
N ILE A 39 -26.07 13.55 18.60
CA ILE A 39 -26.65 12.30 18.12
C ILE A 39 -25.54 11.26 17.95
N LEU A 40 -25.77 10.08 18.51
CA LEU A 40 -25.00 8.88 18.23
C LEU A 40 -25.68 8.14 17.09
N THR A 41 -25.08 8.18 15.91
CA THR A 41 -25.56 7.48 14.72
C THR A 41 -24.87 6.13 14.64
N VAL A 42 -25.67 5.07 14.67
CA VAL A 42 -25.24 3.68 14.49
C VAL A 42 -25.71 3.28 13.10
N PRO A 43 -24.83 3.31 12.08
CA PRO A 43 -25.23 3.16 10.68
C PRO A 43 -25.73 1.74 10.37
N TYR A 44 -25.29 0.77 11.16
CA TYR A 44 -25.67 -0.62 11.02
C TYR A 44 -25.76 -1.33 12.38
N VAL A 45 -26.86 -2.04 12.60
CA VAL A 45 -26.99 -3.07 13.63
C VAL A 45 -28.01 -4.11 13.19
N GLU A 46 -27.66 -5.39 13.28
CA GLU A 46 -28.61 -6.47 13.02
C GLU A 46 -29.49 -6.74 14.24
N VAL A 47 -30.80 -6.80 14.02
CA VAL A 47 -31.77 -7.24 15.01
C VAL A 47 -32.62 -8.34 14.38
N GLY A 48 -32.31 -9.59 14.73
CA GLY A 48 -32.89 -10.76 14.07
C GLY A 48 -32.30 -10.93 12.67
N SER A 49 -33.12 -10.83 11.61
CA SER A 49 -32.69 -10.97 10.22
C SER A 49 -32.77 -9.66 9.43
N VAL A 50 -32.82 -8.52 10.12
CA VAL A 50 -32.99 -7.19 9.52
C VAL A 50 -31.91 -6.27 10.08
N ALA A 51 -31.23 -5.54 9.20
CA ALA A 51 -30.26 -4.51 9.54
C ALA A 51 -30.92 -3.13 9.63
N TYR A 52 -30.59 -2.38 10.68
CA TYR A 52 -31.12 -1.04 10.92
C TYR A 52 -30.00 -0.01 11.02
N GLU A 53 -30.25 1.19 10.51
CA GLU A 53 -29.63 2.41 11.03
C GLU A 53 -30.45 2.87 12.23
N ILE A 54 -29.79 3.15 13.36
CA ILE A 54 -30.44 3.76 14.53
C ILE A 54 -29.71 5.03 14.94
N ARG A 55 -30.47 5.98 15.50
CA ARG A 55 -29.91 7.21 16.07
C ARG A 55 -30.35 7.35 17.51
N LEU A 56 -29.39 7.57 18.40
CA LEU A 56 -29.60 7.73 19.83
C LEU A 56 -29.22 9.16 20.26
N ALA A 57 -30.09 9.83 21.00
CA ALA A 57 -29.83 11.18 21.53
C ALA A 57 -29.70 11.13 23.07
N PRO A 58 -28.87 11.96 23.72
CA PRO A 58 -28.88 12.11 25.18
C PRO A 58 -30.29 12.39 25.69
N SER A 59 -30.79 11.54 26.58
CA SER A 59 -32.15 11.66 27.08
C SER A 59 -32.24 12.66 28.23
N ASN A 60 -33.30 13.46 28.21
CA ASN A 60 -33.71 14.32 29.33
C ASN A 60 -34.99 13.81 30.00
N SER A 61 -35.37 12.55 29.74
CA SER A 61 -36.61 11.99 30.26
C SER A 61 -36.61 11.97 31.79
N SER A 62 -37.66 12.53 32.40
CA SER A 62 -37.85 12.51 33.85
C SER A 62 -38.25 11.14 34.40
N SER A 63 -38.59 10.17 33.54
CA SER A 63 -38.94 8.81 33.97
C SER A 63 -37.71 7.98 34.35
N LEU A 64 -36.52 8.32 33.81
CA LEU A 64 -35.29 7.58 34.03
C LEU A 64 -34.75 7.79 35.46
N LYS A 65 -34.36 6.69 36.11
CA LYS A 65 -33.68 6.75 37.40
C LYS A 65 -32.22 7.16 37.19
N ASN A 66 -31.72 8.04 38.04
CA ASN A 66 -30.29 8.43 38.03
C ASN A 66 -29.33 7.24 38.18
N SER A 67 -29.75 6.16 38.85
CA SER A 67 -28.95 4.93 38.99
C SER A 67 -28.72 4.21 37.67
N ASP A 68 -29.59 4.42 36.69
CA ASP A 68 -29.57 3.72 35.42
C ASP A 68 -28.75 4.50 34.37
N CYS A 69 -28.37 5.75 34.65
CA CYS A 69 -27.65 6.66 33.76
C CYS A 69 -26.28 7.05 34.33
N LEU A 70 -25.46 6.05 34.71
CA LEU A 70 -24.19 6.28 35.42
C LEU A 70 -23.21 7.20 34.66
N VAL A 71 -23.12 7.03 33.34
CA VAL A 71 -22.38 7.94 32.45
C VAL A 71 -23.37 8.90 31.79
N THR A 72 -24.29 8.35 30.99
CA THR A 72 -25.42 9.04 30.38
C THR A 72 -26.44 8.01 29.93
N CYS A 73 -27.69 8.43 29.74
CA CYS A 73 -28.70 7.64 29.06
C CYS A 73 -28.96 8.25 27.69
N LEU A 74 -29.10 7.39 26.70
CA LEU A 74 -29.48 7.74 25.35
C LEU A 74 -30.90 7.22 25.08
N GLU A 75 -31.62 7.93 24.23
CA GLU A 75 -32.97 7.62 23.78
C GLU A 75 -32.97 7.39 22.28
N LEU A 76 -33.64 6.32 21.83
CA LEU A 76 -33.82 6.04 20.42
C LEU A 76 -34.73 7.09 19.79
N VAL A 77 -34.18 7.89 18.89
CA VAL A 77 -34.92 8.95 18.17
C VAL A 77 -35.19 8.60 16.71
N PHE A 78 -34.49 7.61 16.17
CA PHE A 78 -34.71 7.08 14.83
C PHE A 78 -34.32 5.60 14.76
N ALA A 79 -35.10 4.83 14.01
CA ALA A 79 -34.74 3.49 13.56
C ALA A 79 -35.34 3.28 12.16
N GLY A 80 -34.50 2.92 11.20
CA GLY A 80 -34.90 2.66 9.82
C GLY A 80 -34.00 1.61 9.17
N PRO A 81 -34.33 1.11 7.97
CA PRO A 81 -33.48 0.18 7.26
C PRO A 81 -32.07 0.75 7.07
N SER A 82 -31.05 -0.05 7.35
CA SER A 82 -29.67 0.30 7.03
C SER A 82 -29.47 0.38 5.51
N SER A 83 -28.71 1.37 5.03
CA SER A 83 -28.22 1.43 3.65
C SER A 83 -26.97 0.58 3.41
N ILE A 84 -26.41 0.01 4.46
CA ILE A 84 -25.21 -0.85 4.46
C ILE A 84 -25.65 -2.29 4.66
N GLU A 85 -25.12 -3.23 3.87
CA GLU A 85 -25.48 -4.65 3.98
C GLU A 85 -24.59 -5.44 4.94
N LYS A 86 -23.26 -5.25 4.89
CA LYS A 86 -22.29 -6.04 5.69
C LYS A 86 -21.01 -5.24 5.98
N PRO A 87 -21.04 -4.24 6.87
CA PRO A 87 -19.81 -3.57 7.28
C PRO A 87 -18.83 -4.57 7.91
N ARG A 88 -17.53 -4.33 7.78
CA ARG A 88 -16.47 -5.22 8.26
C ARG A 88 -16.50 -5.52 9.76
N ASN A 89 -16.81 -4.52 10.59
CA ASN A 89 -16.87 -4.66 12.05
C ASN A 89 -18.10 -3.94 12.65
N PRO A 90 -19.31 -4.47 12.43
CA PRO A 90 -20.53 -3.80 12.82
C PRO A 90 -20.74 -3.77 14.34
N PRO A 91 -21.46 -2.76 14.83
CA PRO A 91 -22.16 -2.85 16.09
C PRO A 91 -23.12 -4.06 16.13
N THR A 92 -23.16 -4.75 17.28
CA THR A 92 -24.02 -5.92 17.49
C THR A 92 -24.98 -5.69 18.66
N PHE A 93 -26.20 -6.22 18.55
CA PHE A 93 -27.19 -6.12 19.63
C PHE A 93 -27.72 -7.51 20.00
N ASP A 94 -27.48 -7.92 21.25
CA ASP A 94 -27.89 -9.24 21.75
C ASP A 94 -29.32 -9.28 22.34
N GLY A 95 -30.07 -8.17 22.20
CA GLY A 95 -31.38 -7.97 22.82
C GLY A 95 -31.31 -7.24 24.18
N SER A 96 -30.12 -7.11 24.77
CA SER A 96 -29.90 -6.48 26.06
C SER A 96 -28.78 -5.44 26.04
N VAL A 97 -27.73 -5.65 25.25
CA VAL A 97 -26.58 -4.76 25.14
C VAL A 97 -26.25 -4.56 23.67
N LEU A 98 -26.13 -3.30 23.28
CA LEU A 98 -25.55 -2.90 22.01
C LEU A 98 -24.05 -2.72 22.24
N HIS A 99 -23.26 -3.52 21.54
CA HIS A 99 -21.81 -3.47 21.53
C HIS A 99 -21.37 -2.75 20.26
N ALA A 100 -20.71 -1.60 20.42
CA ALA A 100 -20.11 -0.87 19.30
C ALA A 100 -18.58 -0.96 19.43
N PRO A 101 -17.90 -1.69 18.54
CA PRO A 101 -16.46 -1.86 18.63
C PRO A 101 -15.71 -0.56 18.30
N ARG A 102 -16.32 0.29 17.46
CA ARG A 102 -15.76 1.56 16.98
C ARG A 102 -16.80 2.67 17.08
N VAL A 103 -16.53 3.64 17.94
CA VAL A 103 -17.33 4.84 18.17
C VAL A 103 -16.43 6.06 18.02
N VAL A 104 -16.64 6.83 16.95
CA VAL A 104 -15.91 8.05 16.64
C VAL A 104 -16.54 9.22 17.39
N VAL A 105 -15.72 9.90 18.20
CA VAL A 105 -16.12 11.07 18.98
C VAL A 105 -15.08 12.18 18.78
N GLY A 106 -15.40 13.11 17.88
CA GLY A 106 -14.41 14.10 17.41
C GLY A 106 -13.22 13.38 16.76
N GLU A 107 -12.03 13.60 17.29
CA GLU A 107 -10.78 12.98 16.82
C GLU A 107 -10.40 11.69 17.56
N ASN A 108 -11.27 11.17 18.43
CA ASN A 108 -10.98 9.99 19.25
C ASN A 108 -11.84 8.80 18.84
N LEU A 109 -11.28 7.60 18.98
CA LEU A 109 -11.96 6.33 18.74
C LEU A 109 -12.17 5.57 20.06
N PHE A 110 -13.40 5.16 20.33
CA PHE A 110 -13.79 4.44 21.53
C PHE A 110 -14.45 3.09 21.19
N ALA A 111 -14.36 2.14 22.11
CA ALA A 111 -15.25 0.98 22.16
C ALA A 111 -16.38 1.27 23.16
N GLY A 112 -17.62 1.06 22.73
CA GLY A 112 -18.81 1.40 23.50
C GLY A 112 -19.68 0.19 23.84
N LYS A 113 -20.23 0.17 25.06
CA LYS A 113 -21.35 -0.71 25.42
C LYS A 113 -22.54 0.09 25.92
N PHE A 114 -23.70 -0.22 25.35
CA PHE A 114 -24.95 0.48 25.59
C PHE A 114 -26.01 -0.53 26.06
N LYS A 115 -26.30 -0.55 27.35
CA LYS A 115 -27.28 -1.46 27.94
C LYS A 115 -28.69 -0.96 27.69
N TYR A 116 -29.51 -1.74 27.01
CA TYR A 116 -30.93 -1.47 26.82
C TYR A 116 -31.69 -1.54 28.17
N LEU A 117 -32.49 -0.50 28.45
CA LEU A 117 -33.26 -0.37 29.68
C LEU A 117 -34.70 -0.81 29.45
N SER A 118 -34.91 -2.13 29.40
CA SER A 118 -36.21 -2.76 29.10
C SER A 118 -37.34 -2.44 30.08
N ASP A 119 -37.02 -1.93 31.27
CA ASP A 119 -38.01 -1.58 32.31
C ASP A 119 -38.84 -0.33 31.96
N TYR A 120 -38.41 0.43 30.94
CA TYR A 120 -39.09 1.63 30.47
C TYR A 120 -39.84 1.31 29.17
N SER A 121 -41.16 1.18 29.25
CA SER A 121 -41.98 0.69 28.14
C SER A 121 -42.48 1.77 27.16
N GLU A 122 -42.36 3.05 27.54
CA GLU A 122 -42.90 4.15 26.72
C GLU A 122 -41.96 4.51 25.56
N ASN A 123 -40.65 4.44 25.78
CA ASN A 123 -39.60 4.75 24.81
C ASN A 123 -38.43 3.75 24.98
N TYR A 124 -37.55 3.68 23.98
CA TYR A 124 -36.38 2.82 24.03
C TYR A 124 -35.16 3.60 24.53
N PHE A 125 -34.65 3.21 25.70
CA PHE A 125 -33.51 3.87 26.32
C PHE A 125 -32.32 2.93 26.45
N PHE A 126 -31.12 3.50 26.36
CA PHE A 126 -29.85 2.81 26.51
C PHE A 126 -28.98 3.54 27.52
N SER A 127 -28.42 2.80 28.47
CA SER A 127 -27.41 3.31 29.40
C SER A 127 -26.02 3.09 28.82
N VAL A 128 -25.19 4.13 28.77
CA VAL A 128 -23.77 3.97 28.43
C VAL A 128 -23.06 3.35 29.62
N THR A 129 -22.61 2.10 29.46
CA THR A 129 -21.95 1.34 30.54
C THR A 129 -20.44 1.29 30.39
N GLU A 130 -19.92 1.37 29.17
CA GLU A 130 -18.48 1.41 28.86
C GLU A 130 -18.23 2.36 27.68
N ALA A 131 -17.12 3.10 27.73
CA ALA A 131 -16.64 4.02 26.70
C ALA A 131 -15.12 4.18 26.83
N ASP A 132 -14.40 3.08 26.59
CA ASP A 132 -12.93 3.03 26.69
C ASP A 132 -12.30 3.31 25.32
N LEU A 133 -11.03 3.73 25.30
CA LEU A 133 -10.31 3.90 24.03
C LEU A 133 -10.30 2.58 23.26
N ALA A 134 -10.70 2.63 21.99
CA ALA A 134 -10.64 1.45 21.13
C ALA A 134 -9.19 1.05 20.88
N PRO A 135 -8.88 -0.25 20.78
CA PRO A 135 -7.56 -0.66 20.34
C PRO A 135 -7.33 -0.22 18.88
N ILE A 136 -6.09 0.18 18.56
CA ILE A 136 -5.70 0.56 17.19
C ILE A 136 -5.82 -0.65 16.25
N PHE A 137 -5.58 -1.85 16.76
CA PHE A 137 -5.75 -3.11 16.05
C PHE A 137 -6.90 -3.90 16.65
N SER A 138 -7.83 -4.34 15.81
CA SER A 138 -8.93 -5.20 16.21
C SER A 138 -8.73 -6.60 15.64
N GLU A 139 -8.76 -7.62 16.49
CA GLU A 139 -8.66 -9.02 16.07
C GLU A 139 -9.87 -9.49 15.25
N THR A 140 -11.00 -8.77 15.35
CA THR A 140 -12.20 -9.03 14.56
C THR A 140 -12.19 -8.34 13.21
N ASP A 141 -11.30 -7.35 13.01
CA ASP A 141 -11.24 -6.50 11.81
C ASP A 141 -10.29 -7.12 10.78
N ARG A 142 -10.43 -8.43 10.57
CA ARG A 142 -9.53 -9.21 9.74
C ARG A 142 -10.24 -9.73 8.50
N GLN A 143 -9.67 -9.41 7.35
CA GLN A 143 -9.88 -10.17 6.13
C GLN A 143 -8.72 -11.15 5.92
N SER A 144 -8.98 -12.29 5.28
CA SER A 144 -7.94 -13.31 5.07
C SER A 144 -8.11 -13.93 3.69
N TRP A 145 -6.98 -14.11 3.01
CA TRP A 145 -6.88 -14.84 1.75
C TRP A 145 -5.89 -15.98 1.92
N THR A 146 -6.37 -17.18 1.62
CA THR A 146 -5.58 -18.41 1.67
C THR A 146 -4.69 -18.52 0.44
N SER A 147 -3.67 -19.38 0.50
CA SER A 147 -2.83 -19.69 -0.67
C SER A 147 -3.66 -20.25 -1.83
N ASP A 148 -4.69 -21.04 -1.54
CA ASP A 148 -5.56 -21.66 -2.54
C ASP A 148 -6.43 -20.63 -3.29
N GLU A 149 -6.75 -19.51 -2.65
CA GLU A 149 -7.45 -18.37 -3.27
C GLU A 149 -6.51 -17.46 -4.06
N LEU A 150 -5.19 -17.55 -3.83
CA LEU A 150 -4.15 -16.70 -4.41
C LEU A 150 -3.19 -17.50 -5.28
N GLU A 151 -1.96 -17.75 -4.86
CA GLU A 151 -0.92 -18.34 -5.70
C GLU A 151 -1.12 -19.83 -6.03
N ALA A 152 -1.61 -20.64 -5.09
CA ALA A 152 -1.63 -22.10 -5.25
C ALA A 152 -2.64 -22.58 -6.29
N GLN A 153 -3.61 -21.74 -6.68
CA GLN A 153 -4.50 -22.05 -7.80
C GLN A 153 -3.74 -22.15 -9.14
N TYR A 154 -2.59 -21.45 -9.27
CA TYR A 154 -1.78 -21.44 -10.47
C TYR A 154 -0.73 -22.55 -10.45
N GLY A 155 -0.75 -23.43 -11.47
CA GLY A 155 0.16 -24.58 -11.54
C GLY A 155 1.65 -24.22 -11.42
N PHE A 156 2.05 -23.07 -11.99
CA PHE A 156 3.42 -22.57 -11.97
C PHE A 156 3.87 -21.98 -10.62
N CYS A 157 2.99 -21.88 -9.63
CA CYS A 157 3.28 -21.39 -8.28
C CYS A 157 3.19 -22.49 -7.20
N ARG A 158 2.70 -23.68 -7.55
CA ARG A 158 2.42 -24.74 -6.55
C ARG A 158 3.66 -25.35 -5.93
N GLU A 159 4.76 -25.40 -6.67
CA GLU A 159 5.99 -26.06 -6.21
C GLU A 159 6.86 -25.14 -5.37
N SER A 160 7.00 -23.88 -5.79
CA SER A 160 7.81 -22.88 -5.11
C SER A 160 7.26 -21.49 -5.40
N ALA A 161 6.69 -20.88 -4.38
CA ALA A 161 6.24 -19.51 -4.40
C ALA A 161 6.67 -18.80 -3.12
N TYR A 162 6.94 -17.50 -3.25
CA TYR A 162 7.19 -16.61 -2.14
C TYR A 162 6.27 -15.41 -2.27
N ARG A 163 5.53 -15.13 -1.19
CA ARG A 163 4.70 -13.93 -1.05
C ARG A 163 5.48 -12.96 -0.18
N TRP A 164 5.56 -11.71 -0.61
CA TRP A 164 6.12 -10.66 0.25
C TRP A 164 5.28 -10.47 1.50
N ASP A 165 5.95 -10.16 2.60
CA ASP A 165 5.37 -10.03 3.93
C ASP A 165 4.53 -8.75 4.12
N THR A 166 4.66 -7.80 3.20
CA THR A 166 3.87 -6.56 3.18
C THR A 166 3.08 -6.41 1.87
N PRO A 167 1.79 -6.04 1.91
CA PRO A 167 1.13 -5.45 0.75
C PRO A 167 1.80 -4.13 0.36
N PHE A 168 1.89 -3.85 -0.93
CA PHE A 168 2.38 -2.58 -1.49
C PHE A 168 2.26 -2.58 -3.01
N PRO A 169 2.25 -1.40 -3.66
CA PRO A 169 2.04 -0.09 -3.05
C PRO A 169 0.60 0.08 -2.53
N PHE A 170 0.38 1.15 -1.77
CA PHE A 170 -0.94 1.60 -1.31
C PHE A 170 -1.29 2.90 -2.03
N GLY A 171 -2.57 3.09 -2.30
CA GLY A 171 -3.08 4.31 -2.92
C GLY A 171 -4.52 4.11 -3.36
N ASP A 172 -5.27 5.20 -3.49
CA ASP A 172 -6.62 5.17 -4.07
C ASP A 172 -6.53 5.06 -5.61
N PHE A 173 -6.22 3.85 -6.08
CA PHE A 173 -5.96 3.56 -7.49
C PHE A 173 -7.24 3.56 -8.32
N ASN A 174 -8.39 3.33 -7.69
CA ASN A 174 -9.71 3.30 -8.34
C ASN A 174 -10.49 4.63 -8.20
N ASN A 175 -9.99 5.59 -7.40
CA ASN A 175 -10.56 6.92 -7.15
C ASN A 175 -11.93 6.90 -6.43
N ASP A 176 -12.12 5.97 -5.49
CA ASP A 176 -13.31 5.84 -4.65
C ASP A 176 -13.18 6.56 -3.28
N GLY A 177 -12.01 7.12 -3.00
CA GLY A 177 -11.67 7.80 -1.74
C GLY A 177 -11.10 6.87 -0.67
N ILE A 178 -10.82 5.61 -0.97
CA ILE A 178 -10.29 4.60 -0.05
C ILE A 178 -9.01 3.99 -0.65
N GLU A 179 -8.02 3.71 0.19
CA GLU A 179 -6.76 3.12 -0.28
C GLU A 179 -6.95 1.68 -0.75
N ASP A 180 -6.52 1.38 -1.97
CA ASP A 180 -6.34 0.05 -2.52
C ASP A 180 -4.89 -0.45 -2.30
N PHE A 181 -4.63 -1.74 -2.55
CA PHE A 181 -3.27 -2.27 -2.45
C PHE A 181 -2.98 -3.43 -3.39
N PHE A 182 -1.69 -3.70 -3.58
CA PHE A 182 -1.23 -4.89 -4.30
C PHE A 182 -0.58 -5.93 -3.38
N VAL A 183 -0.67 -7.19 -3.79
CA VAL A 183 0.04 -8.32 -3.16
C VAL A 183 0.96 -8.96 -4.20
N PRO A 184 2.29 -8.74 -4.10
CA PRO A 184 3.25 -9.37 -4.98
C PRO A 184 3.55 -10.81 -4.58
N ILE A 185 3.65 -11.64 -5.60
CA ILE A 185 4.00 -13.05 -5.48
C ILE A 185 5.03 -13.39 -6.55
N VAL A 186 6.11 -14.04 -6.12
CA VAL A 186 7.11 -14.62 -7.02
C VAL A 186 6.95 -16.13 -7.03
N CYS A 187 6.88 -16.70 -8.22
CA CYS A 187 6.77 -18.14 -8.42
C CYS A 187 8.02 -18.62 -9.16
N TYR A 188 8.85 -19.42 -8.50
CA TYR A 188 10.12 -19.88 -9.05
C TYR A 188 9.89 -21.01 -10.05
N GLN A 189 10.52 -20.91 -11.22
CA GLN A 189 10.31 -21.85 -12.32
C GLN A 189 11.40 -22.94 -12.36
N GLY A 190 11.80 -23.43 -11.20
CA GLY A 190 12.82 -24.47 -11.05
C GLY A 190 13.38 -24.57 -9.62
N PRO A 191 14.32 -25.52 -9.38
CA PRO A 191 15.04 -25.62 -8.11
C PRO A 191 15.80 -24.33 -7.79
N LEU A 192 15.80 -23.92 -6.52
CA LEU A 192 16.47 -22.68 -6.09
C LEU A 192 17.98 -22.87 -5.90
N PRO A 193 18.80 -21.83 -6.11
CA PRO A 193 20.26 -21.88 -5.92
C PRO A 193 20.68 -22.39 -4.54
N ASP A 194 20.05 -21.93 -3.46
CA ASP A 194 20.30 -22.41 -2.09
C ASP A 194 20.10 -23.94 -1.91
N PHE A 195 19.35 -24.57 -2.81
CA PHE A 195 19.09 -26.00 -2.81
C PHE A 195 19.80 -26.73 -3.97
N GLY A 196 20.88 -26.14 -4.50
CA GLY A 196 21.68 -26.70 -5.59
C GLY A 196 21.06 -26.57 -6.98
N GLY A 197 20.09 -25.68 -7.14
CA GLY A 197 19.53 -25.30 -8.44
C GLY A 197 20.42 -24.35 -9.23
N ASP A 198 19.96 -24.00 -10.44
CA ASP A 198 20.68 -23.07 -11.31
C ASP A 198 20.68 -21.66 -10.73
N ASN A 199 21.82 -20.98 -10.81
CA ASN A 199 22.00 -19.62 -10.30
C ASN A 199 21.00 -18.62 -10.91
N ASP A 200 20.67 -18.84 -12.19
CA ASP A 200 19.83 -17.96 -12.98
C ASP A 200 18.37 -18.45 -13.11
N VAL A 201 17.87 -19.20 -12.12
CA VAL A 201 16.46 -19.66 -12.11
C VAL A 201 15.50 -18.50 -12.38
N SER A 202 14.61 -18.68 -13.35
CA SER A 202 13.63 -17.68 -13.75
C SER A 202 12.47 -17.61 -12.76
N VAL A 203 11.87 -16.44 -12.66
CA VAL A 203 10.73 -16.14 -11.81
C VAL A 203 9.56 -15.76 -12.68
N LYS A 204 8.38 -16.32 -12.39
CA LYS A 204 7.12 -15.76 -12.83
C LYS A 204 6.59 -14.87 -11.72
N SER A 205 6.74 -13.56 -11.91
CA SER A 205 6.37 -12.55 -10.93
C SER A 205 4.99 -12.02 -11.26
N GLY A 206 4.05 -12.21 -10.34
CA GLY A 206 2.75 -11.62 -10.53
C GLY A 206 2.09 -11.11 -9.28
N TRP A 207 1.09 -10.28 -9.55
CA TRP A 207 0.51 -9.37 -8.58
C TRP A 207 -0.99 -9.55 -8.57
N PHE A 208 -1.55 -9.53 -7.37
CA PHE A 208 -2.97 -9.34 -7.18
C PHE A 208 -3.22 -7.90 -6.76
N PHE A 209 -4.20 -7.28 -7.40
CA PHE A 209 -4.71 -5.97 -7.03
C PHE A 209 -6.01 -6.14 -6.24
N PHE A 210 -6.06 -5.52 -5.07
CA PHE A 210 -7.19 -5.56 -4.15
C PHE A 210 -7.83 -4.18 -4.05
N CYS A 211 -9.06 -4.09 -4.53
CA CYS A 211 -9.83 -2.86 -4.46
C CYS A 211 -10.61 -2.80 -3.16
N SER A 212 -10.70 -1.61 -2.57
CA SER A 212 -11.61 -1.30 -1.46
C SER A 212 -13.07 -1.38 -1.87
N ASN A 213 -13.93 -1.60 -0.87
CA ASN A 213 -15.37 -1.48 -0.96
C ASN A 213 -15.85 -0.46 0.09
N LEU A 214 -17.06 0.08 -0.12
CA LEU A 214 -17.70 1.01 0.81
C LEU A 214 -17.90 0.43 2.22
N ASP A 215 -17.91 -0.89 2.37
CA ASP A 215 -18.04 -1.58 3.65
C ASP A 215 -16.69 -1.84 4.35
N ALA A 216 -15.61 -1.24 3.83
CA ALA A 216 -14.21 -1.39 4.25
C ALA A 216 -13.62 -2.80 4.06
N THR A 217 -14.25 -3.65 3.25
CA THR A 217 -13.67 -4.92 2.80
C THR A 217 -12.94 -4.75 1.47
N TYR A 218 -12.06 -5.70 1.14
CA TYR A 218 -11.30 -5.70 -0.10
C TYR A 218 -11.66 -6.90 -0.97
N ASN A 219 -11.68 -6.74 -2.28
CA ASN A 219 -11.81 -7.87 -3.21
C ASN A 219 -10.70 -7.84 -4.26
N ASN A 220 -10.29 -9.02 -4.70
CA ASN A 220 -9.37 -9.11 -5.82
C ASN A 220 -10.08 -8.60 -7.08
N CYS A 221 -9.61 -7.46 -7.60
CA CYS A 221 -10.15 -6.78 -8.77
C CYS A 221 -9.17 -6.80 -9.96
N SER A 222 -8.11 -7.61 -9.87
CA SER A 222 -7.07 -7.71 -10.91
C SER A 222 -7.65 -7.93 -12.32
N GLU A 223 -8.59 -8.87 -12.47
CA GLU A 223 -9.19 -9.15 -13.78
C GLU A 223 -10.04 -7.99 -14.32
N GLN A 224 -10.76 -7.29 -13.44
CA GLN A 224 -11.58 -6.15 -13.83
C GLN A 224 -10.72 -4.96 -14.26
N ILE A 225 -9.65 -4.68 -13.52
CA ILE A 225 -8.85 -3.46 -13.68
C ILE A 225 -7.70 -3.66 -14.68
N PHE A 226 -7.04 -4.81 -14.66
CA PHE A 226 -5.89 -5.10 -15.52
C PHE A 226 -6.22 -6.05 -16.68
N GLY A 227 -7.41 -6.65 -16.71
CA GLY A 227 -7.75 -7.70 -17.67
C GLY A 227 -7.05 -9.03 -17.40
N GLU A 228 -6.31 -9.15 -16.30
CA GLU A 228 -5.50 -10.31 -15.93
C GLU A 228 -5.79 -10.72 -14.47
N LYS A 229 -6.13 -11.99 -14.22
CA LYS A 229 -6.34 -12.48 -12.84
C LYS A 229 -5.07 -12.49 -11.98
N PHE A 230 -3.91 -12.55 -12.62
CA PHE A 230 -2.58 -12.55 -12.03
C PHE A 230 -1.71 -11.70 -12.94
N ILE A 231 -1.38 -10.48 -12.51
CA ILE A 231 -0.74 -9.48 -13.36
C ILE A 231 0.70 -9.91 -13.61
N ASP A 232 1.01 -10.39 -14.81
CA ASP A 232 2.28 -11.08 -15.09
C ASP A 232 3.36 -10.09 -15.57
N THR A 233 4.33 -9.80 -14.69
CA THR A 233 5.51 -8.95 -14.98
C THR A 233 6.68 -9.73 -15.61
N SER A 234 6.43 -10.95 -16.08
CA SER A 234 7.36 -11.75 -16.89
C SER A 234 6.83 -12.06 -18.31
N LYS A 235 5.63 -11.58 -18.64
CA LYS A 235 4.88 -11.96 -19.86
C LYS A 235 5.58 -11.66 -21.19
N ASN A 236 6.56 -10.76 -21.20
CA ASN A 236 7.32 -10.38 -22.40
C ASN A 236 8.59 -11.22 -22.63
N GLY A 237 8.67 -12.41 -22.04
CA GLY A 237 9.79 -13.36 -22.23
C GLY A 237 11.03 -13.07 -21.39
N GLY A 238 10.95 -12.10 -20.47
CA GLY A 238 11.99 -11.88 -19.46
C GLY A 238 11.99 -12.97 -18.38
N LYS A 239 13.06 -13.02 -17.58
CA LYS A 239 13.18 -13.99 -16.46
C LYS A 239 12.43 -13.55 -15.19
N GLY A 240 11.61 -12.51 -15.30
CA GLY A 240 10.85 -11.89 -14.21
C GLY A 240 11.72 -11.38 -13.08
N GLY A 241 11.11 -11.10 -11.94
CA GLY A 241 11.85 -10.74 -10.73
C GLY A 241 10.95 -10.37 -9.58
N SER A 242 11.55 -10.22 -8.41
CA SER A 242 10.91 -9.79 -7.20
C SER A 242 10.88 -8.27 -7.13
N PRO A 243 9.78 -7.66 -6.69
CA PRO A 243 9.81 -6.23 -6.38
C PRO A 243 10.73 -5.91 -5.22
N TYR A 244 11.46 -4.81 -5.37
CA TYR A 244 12.35 -4.28 -4.35
C TYR A 244 11.66 -3.16 -3.56
N HIS A 245 10.86 -3.55 -2.58
CA HIS A 245 9.92 -2.65 -1.88
C HIS A 245 10.59 -1.51 -1.09
N HIS A 246 11.83 -1.67 -0.62
CA HIS A 246 12.54 -0.66 0.18
C HIS A 246 12.75 0.68 -0.52
N ASN A 247 12.73 0.67 -1.85
CA ASN A 247 12.91 1.84 -2.67
C ASN A 247 11.73 2.05 -3.61
N THR A 248 10.54 1.52 -3.32
CA THR A 248 9.36 1.83 -4.15
C THR A 248 9.00 3.30 -3.97
N GLU A 249 8.76 3.99 -5.09
CA GLU A 249 8.27 5.36 -5.08
C GLU A 249 6.78 5.39 -4.71
N GLU A 250 6.35 6.45 -4.03
CA GLU A 250 4.92 6.68 -3.76
C GLU A 250 4.15 6.83 -5.09
N PRO A 251 3.03 6.11 -5.28
CA PRO A 251 2.21 6.23 -6.48
C PRO A 251 1.75 7.67 -6.72
N LYS A 252 1.69 8.07 -7.98
CA LYS A 252 1.27 9.41 -8.40
C LYS A 252 0.73 9.36 -9.83
N ASP A 253 -0.07 10.34 -10.23
CA ASP A 253 -0.52 10.46 -11.62
C ASP A 253 0.66 10.86 -12.53
N LEU A 254 1.23 9.88 -13.25
CA LEU A 254 2.39 10.05 -14.13
C LEU A 254 1.98 10.39 -15.56
N ASN A 255 0.77 10.00 -15.97
CA ASN A 255 0.28 10.16 -17.33
C ASN A 255 -0.75 11.30 -17.51
N GLY A 256 -1.25 11.87 -16.40
CA GLY A 256 -2.15 13.01 -16.35
C GLY A 256 -3.64 12.68 -16.49
N ASP A 257 -4.05 11.42 -16.28
CA ASP A 257 -5.44 10.97 -16.43
C ASP A 257 -6.28 11.05 -15.14
N GLY A 258 -5.67 11.48 -14.03
CA GLY A 258 -6.33 11.64 -12.74
C GLY A 258 -6.37 10.38 -11.87
N TYR A 259 -5.71 9.30 -12.28
CA TYR A 259 -5.52 8.08 -11.48
C TYR A 259 -4.05 7.92 -11.07
N LEU A 260 -3.80 7.13 -10.03
CA LEU A 260 -2.43 6.90 -9.53
C LEU A 260 -1.70 5.88 -10.40
N ASP A 261 -0.61 6.30 -11.04
CA ASP A 261 0.34 5.40 -11.68
C ASP A 261 1.44 4.98 -10.70
N PHE A 262 2.13 3.89 -11.00
CA PHE A 262 3.31 3.52 -10.23
C PHE A 262 4.33 2.74 -11.04
N VAL A 263 5.60 2.95 -10.70
CA VAL A 263 6.73 2.20 -11.23
C VAL A 263 7.31 1.32 -10.14
N LEU A 264 7.70 0.10 -10.51
CA LEU A 264 8.33 -0.82 -9.58
C LEU A 264 9.76 -1.09 -10.01
N THR A 265 10.62 -1.13 -9.00
CA THR A 265 11.95 -1.71 -9.19
C THR A 265 11.81 -3.21 -9.03
N ILE A 266 12.08 -3.94 -10.11
CA ILE A 266 12.02 -5.39 -10.13
C ILE A 266 13.46 -5.90 -10.31
N ASN A 267 13.89 -6.84 -9.47
CA ASN A 267 15.18 -7.49 -9.65
C ASN A 267 15.12 -8.91 -9.10
N ARG A 268 16.19 -9.68 -9.30
CA ARG A 268 16.30 -11.04 -8.75
C ARG A 268 17.25 -11.11 -7.57
N ASP A 269 17.43 -10.00 -6.84
CA ASP A 269 18.08 -10.00 -5.52
C ASP A 269 17.05 -10.42 -4.46
N ASP A 270 16.60 -11.66 -4.58
CA ASP A 270 15.43 -12.25 -3.90
C ASP A 270 15.82 -13.15 -2.72
N GLY A 271 17.10 -13.17 -2.33
CA GLY A 271 17.58 -13.83 -1.11
C GLY A 271 17.68 -15.36 -1.18
N ILE A 272 17.65 -15.97 -2.36
CA ILE A 272 17.67 -17.44 -2.56
C ILE A 272 19.06 -18.02 -2.89
N GLY A 273 20.14 -17.29 -2.58
CA GLY A 273 21.51 -17.78 -2.76
C GLY A 273 22.12 -17.56 -4.14
N ARG A 274 21.62 -16.60 -4.93
CA ARG A 274 22.24 -16.25 -6.20
C ARG A 274 23.65 -15.70 -6.00
N GLU A 275 24.56 -16.06 -6.89
CA GLU A 275 25.96 -15.66 -6.91
C GLU A 275 26.29 -14.82 -8.15
N LYS A 276 27.32 -13.97 -8.02
CA LYS A 276 27.90 -13.24 -9.15
C LYS A 276 28.80 -14.17 -9.96
N PHE A 277 28.78 -14.01 -11.29
CA PHE A 277 29.74 -14.67 -12.16
C PHE A 277 31.06 -13.89 -12.23
N ASP A 278 32.20 -14.59 -12.26
CA ASP A 278 33.50 -13.99 -12.62
C ASP A 278 33.61 -13.85 -14.15
N ALA A 279 32.85 -12.90 -14.69
CA ALA A 279 32.78 -12.66 -16.14
C ALA A 279 34.09 -12.09 -16.73
N ILE A 280 35.06 -11.70 -15.90
CA ILE A 280 36.41 -11.30 -16.34
C ILE A 280 37.21 -12.53 -16.80
N SER A 281 36.98 -13.68 -16.17
CA SER A 281 37.54 -14.96 -16.60
C SER A 281 36.82 -15.51 -17.83
N ALA A 282 37.53 -16.17 -18.74
CA ALA A 282 36.91 -16.77 -19.92
C ALA A 282 35.86 -17.84 -19.57
N ASP A 283 36.08 -18.61 -18.50
CA ASP A 283 35.14 -19.63 -18.02
C ASP A 283 33.88 -19.00 -17.41
N GLY A 284 34.03 -17.98 -16.57
CA GLY A 284 32.90 -17.28 -15.98
C GLY A 284 32.10 -16.47 -17.00
N TYR A 285 32.76 -15.87 -18.00
CA TYR A 285 32.11 -15.21 -19.14
C TYR A 285 31.19 -16.19 -19.90
N GLN A 286 31.72 -17.37 -20.25
CA GLN A 286 30.94 -18.38 -20.95
C GLN A 286 29.78 -18.90 -20.09
N LYS A 287 29.99 -19.13 -18.79
CA LYS A 287 28.93 -19.54 -17.86
C LYS A 287 27.80 -18.52 -17.76
N ALA A 288 28.14 -17.22 -17.72
CA ALA A 288 27.14 -16.15 -17.70
C ALA A 288 26.30 -16.17 -18.98
N ILE A 289 26.93 -16.32 -20.16
CA ILE A 289 26.21 -16.44 -21.44
C ILE A 289 25.30 -17.67 -21.45
N ASP A 290 25.82 -18.83 -21.04
CA ASP A 290 25.09 -20.09 -21.09
C ASP A 290 23.86 -20.06 -20.17
N GLN A 291 24.01 -19.55 -18.94
CA GLN A 291 22.91 -19.53 -17.97
C GLN A 291 21.94 -18.36 -18.20
N CYS A 292 22.47 -17.13 -18.30
CA CYS A 292 21.63 -15.93 -18.37
C CYS A 292 21.01 -15.70 -19.75
N PHE A 293 21.71 -16.09 -20.81
CA PHE A 293 21.33 -15.79 -22.19
C PHE A 293 21.10 -17.06 -23.02
N SER A 294 21.02 -18.23 -22.38
CA SER A 294 20.81 -19.52 -23.06
C SER A 294 21.83 -19.81 -24.17
N GLY A 295 23.07 -19.32 -24.01
CA GLY A 295 24.13 -19.46 -25.01
C GLY A 295 24.18 -18.35 -26.08
N ASP A 296 23.26 -17.38 -26.06
CA ASP A 296 23.23 -16.30 -27.06
C ASP A 296 24.21 -15.17 -26.70
N SER A 297 25.41 -15.22 -27.29
CA SER A 297 26.43 -14.19 -27.08
C SER A 297 26.00 -12.81 -27.55
N LYS A 298 25.16 -12.69 -28.59
CA LYS A 298 24.74 -11.38 -29.10
C LYS A 298 23.87 -10.63 -28.10
N SER A 299 23.04 -11.36 -27.36
CA SER A 299 22.24 -10.80 -26.28
C SER A 299 23.09 -10.39 -25.08
N ALA A 300 24.23 -11.05 -24.86
CA ALA A 300 25.19 -10.70 -23.81
C ALA A 300 26.13 -9.53 -24.19
N ASP A 301 26.45 -9.37 -25.47
CA ASP A 301 27.41 -8.36 -25.96
C ASP A 301 26.94 -6.90 -25.76
N ILE A 302 25.67 -6.67 -25.38
CA ILE A 302 25.17 -5.34 -25.03
C ILE A 302 25.59 -4.90 -23.61
N TYR A 303 26.08 -5.83 -22.79
CA TYR A 303 26.52 -5.61 -21.42
C TYR A 303 28.04 -5.44 -21.39
N SER A 304 28.57 -4.60 -20.49
CA SER A 304 30.01 -4.62 -20.21
C SER A 304 30.39 -5.95 -19.54
N THR A 305 31.67 -6.31 -19.56
CA THR A 305 32.13 -7.56 -18.93
C THR A 305 31.85 -7.58 -17.42
N GLU A 306 32.01 -6.44 -16.75
CA GLU A 306 31.75 -6.31 -15.31
C GLU A 306 30.25 -6.48 -15.00
N ASP A 307 29.43 -5.82 -15.81
CA ASP A 307 27.97 -5.87 -15.76
C ASP A 307 27.42 -7.28 -16.00
N LEU A 308 27.97 -8.00 -16.97
CA LEU A 308 27.57 -9.37 -17.28
C LEU A 308 27.72 -10.31 -16.08
N GLY A 309 28.68 -10.03 -15.19
CA GLY A 309 28.86 -10.77 -13.93
C GLY A 309 27.63 -10.73 -13.00
N LEU A 310 26.73 -9.77 -13.21
CA LEU A 310 25.53 -9.54 -12.42
C LEU A 310 24.25 -10.09 -13.07
N CYS A 311 24.37 -10.82 -14.19
CA CYS A 311 23.21 -11.20 -15.00
C CYS A 311 22.16 -12.06 -14.26
N ALA A 312 22.56 -12.81 -13.22
CA ALA A 312 21.65 -13.57 -12.37
C ALA A 312 20.64 -12.69 -11.62
N TYR A 313 20.93 -11.40 -11.44
CA TYR A 313 20.08 -10.44 -10.73
C TYR A 313 19.21 -9.60 -11.67
N PHE A 314 19.42 -9.70 -12.99
CA PHE A 314 18.76 -8.84 -13.96
C PHE A 314 17.26 -9.12 -14.04
N SER A 315 16.48 -8.06 -14.24
CA SER A 315 15.06 -8.15 -14.55
C SER A 315 14.64 -7.03 -15.50
N ASP A 316 13.55 -7.28 -16.22
CA ASP A 316 12.86 -6.24 -16.97
C ASP A 316 12.08 -5.36 -15.99
N GLN A 317 12.11 -4.04 -16.22
CA GLN A 317 11.33 -3.09 -15.43
C GLN A 317 9.94 -2.90 -16.04
N TYR A 318 8.97 -2.61 -15.18
CA TYR A 318 7.58 -2.39 -15.58
C TYR A 318 7.00 -1.16 -14.89
N VAL A 319 6.14 -0.47 -15.61
CA VAL A 319 5.31 0.62 -15.11
C VAL A 319 3.84 0.24 -15.28
N PHE A 320 3.06 0.55 -14.27
CA PHE A 320 1.63 0.32 -14.24
C PHE A 320 0.99 1.67 -14.52
N LEU A 321 0.45 1.82 -15.73
CA LEU A 321 -0.18 3.06 -16.17
C LEU A 321 -1.71 2.90 -16.21
N SER A 322 -2.43 3.83 -15.61
CA SER A 322 -3.87 3.98 -15.72
C SER A 322 -4.30 4.35 -17.14
N LYS A 323 -5.61 4.32 -17.35
CA LYS A 323 -6.31 4.87 -18.50
C LYS A 323 -7.45 5.72 -17.99
N ASP A 324 -7.96 6.61 -18.83
CA ASP A 324 -9.13 7.47 -18.57
C ASP A 324 -10.40 6.74 -18.07
N ASP A 325 -10.50 5.41 -18.27
CA ASP A 325 -11.61 4.59 -17.79
C ASP A 325 -11.37 3.92 -16.43
N GLY A 326 -10.26 4.21 -15.77
CA GLY A 326 -9.84 3.63 -14.49
C GLY A 326 -9.25 2.22 -14.60
N THR A 327 -9.10 1.67 -15.80
CA THR A 327 -8.36 0.41 -16.02
C THR A 327 -6.87 0.68 -16.16
N TYR A 328 -6.05 -0.37 -16.03
CA TYR A 328 -4.59 -0.23 -16.05
C TYR A 328 -3.94 -1.09 -17.11
N SER A 329 -2.70 -0.71 -17.45
CA SER A 329 -1.79 -1.44 -18.32
C SER A 329 -0.50 -1.72 -17.56
N ASN A 330 -0.05 -2.96 -17.60
CA ASN A 330 1.29 -3.35 -17.16
C ASN A 330 2.25 -3.31 -18.35
N ILE A 331 3.06 -2.25 -18.44
CA ILE A 331 3.89 -1.91 -19.59
C ILE A 331 5.37 -2.15 -19.26
N ARG A 332 6.05 -2.93 -20.11
CA ARG A 332 7.50 -3.11 -20.01
C ARG A 332 8.20 -1.82 -20.39
N VAL A 333 9.08 -1.33 -19.51
CA VAL A 333 9.95 -0.20 -19.82
C VAL A 333 10.96 -0.65 -20.88
N PRO A 334 11.22 0.12 -21.95
CA PRO A 334 11.99 -0.30 -23.12
C PRO A 334 13.51 -0.33 -22.88
N TRP A 335 13.94 -0.85 -21.75
CA TRP A 335 15.35 -1.00 -21.38
C TRP A 335 15.79 -2.47 -21.51
N PRO A 336 17.10 -2.72 -21.71
CA PRO A 336 17.68 -4.02 -21.43
C PRO A 336 17.40 -4.44 -19.97
N SER A 337 17.24 -5.74 -19.74
CA SER A 337 17.13 -6.29 -18.39
C SER A 337 18.40 -5.96 -17.62
N HIS A 338 18.28 -5.39 -16.44
CA HIS A 338 19.44 -5.00 -15.64
C HIS A 338 19.14 -5.14 -14.15
N TRP A 339 20.17 -4.99 -13.32
CA TRP A 339 20.00 -4.98 -11.87
C TRP A 339 19.72 -3.55 -11.40
N GLY A 340 18.44 -3.19 -11.45
CA GLY A 340 17.94 -1.94 -10.89
C GLY A 340 17.82 -2.01 -9.37
N HIS A 341 18.32 -0.98 -8.70
CA HIS A 341 18.23 -0.81 -7.25
C HIS A 341 17.08 0.14 -6.85
N ALA A 342 16.76 1.05 -7.77
CA ALA A 342 15.56 1.86 -7.77
C ALA A 342 15.18 2.24 -9.22
N VAL A 343 13.91 2.51 -9.45
CA VAL A 343 13.36 3.19 -10.62
C VAL A 343 12.58 4.38 -10.08
N ARG A 344 12.76 5.56 -10.69
CA ARG A 344 12.17 6.81 -10.21
C ARG A 344 11.56 7.60 -11.34
N SER A 345 10.43 8.22 -11.07
CA SER A 345 9.85 9.23 -11.95
C SER A 345 10.42 10.62 -11.63
N LEU A 346 10.82 11.35 -12.67
CA LEU A 346 11.30 12.72 -12.62
C LEU A 346 10.46 13.58 -13.57
N PRO A 347 10.02 14.78 -13.16
CA PRO A 347 9.41 15.71 -14.10
C PRO A 347 10.35 16.01 -15.26
N ASN A 348 9.80 16.14 -16.46
CA ASN A 348 10.58 16.39 -17.68
C ASN A 348 10.29 17.78 -18.30
N ASP A 349 11.17 18.23 -19.20
CA ASP A 349 11.09 19.56 -19.82
C ASP A 349 9.97 19.71 -20.86
N VAL A 350 9.34 18.60 -21.27
CA VAL A 350 8.23 18.61 -22.24
C VAL A 350 6.85 18.55 -21.56
N GLY A 351 6.82 18.51 -20.23
CA GLY A 351 5.63 18.28 -19.42
C GLY A 351 5.34 16.79 -19.26
N GLY A 352 5.15 16.36 -18.01
CA GLY A 352 4.99 14.95 -17.64
C GLY A 352 6.22 14.40 -16.91
N PHE A 353 6.41 13.08 -16.99
CA PHE A 353 7.46 12.39 -16.24
C PHE A 353 8.32 11.47 -17.14
N ASP A 354 9.61 11.43 -16.83
CA ASP A 354 10.54 10.42 -17.30
C ASP A 354 10.89 9.47 -16.15
N LEU A 355 11.04 8.19 -16.45
CA LEU A 355 11.57 7.16 -15.59
C LEU A 355 13.09 7.12 -15.71
N ILE A 356 13.80 6.99 -14.60
CA ILE A 356 15.25 6.75 -14.56
C ILE A 356 15.56 5.49 -13.76
N SER A 357 16.51 4.68 -14.23
CA SER A 357 17.06 3.59 -13.43
C SER A 357 18.20 4.10 -12.54
N ILE A 358 18.23 3.64 -11.30
CA ILE A 358 19.23 3.98 -10.29
C ILE A 358 19.87 2.70 -9.77
N GLY A 359 21.20 2.64 -9.71
CA GLY A 359 21.90 1.48 -9.17
C GLY A 359 23.29 1.20 -9.74
N TYR A 360 23.73 -0.06 -9.57
CA TYR A 360 25.08 -0.56 -9.89
C TYR A 360 25.36 -0.78 -11.38
N TYR A 361 24.46 -0.32 -12.25
CA TYR A 361 24.47 -0.61 -13.67
C TYR A 361 24.48 0.69 -14.48
N LYS A 362 24.76 0.62 -15.79
CA LYS A 362 24.53 1.75 -16.71
C LYS A 362 23.12 2.32 -16.49
N PRO A 363 22.98 3.63 -16.30
CA PRO A 363 21.67 4.23 -16.13
C PRO A 363 20.90 4.28 -17.44
N TYR A 364 19.59 4.12 -17.33
CA TYR A 364 18.64 4.18 -18.42
C TYR A 364 17.56 5.22 -18.11
N ALA A 365 16.99 5.81 -19.16
CA ALA A 365 15.89 6.74 -19.04
C ALA A 365 14.77 6.39 -20.03
N ALA A 366 13.51 6.59 -19.63
CA ALA A 366 12.36 6.37 -20.50
C ALA A 366 11.28 7.42 -20.24
N ARG A 367 10.67 7.98 -21.28
CA ARG A 367 9.60 8.97 -21.17
C ARG A 367 8.24 8.31 -21.13
N ILE A 368 7.39 8.75 -20.21
CA ILE A 368 5.95 8.44 -20.22
C ILE A 368 5.27 9.43 -21.15
N ASP A 369 4.52 8.92 -22.14
CA ASP A 369 3.75 9.70 -23.11
C ASP A 369 2.34 9.08 -23.22
N GLY A 370 1.43 9.58 -22.39
CA GLY A 370 0.13 8.97 -22.15
C GLY A 370 0.29 7.51 -21.72
N ALA A 371 -0.32 6.60 -22.48
CA ALA A 371 -0.25 5.15 -22.22
C ALA A 371 1.01 4.45 -22.82
N SER A 372 2.01 5.21 -23.28
CA SER A 372 3.23 4.68 -23.90
C SER A 372 4.48 5.01 -23.09
N VAL A 373 5.51 4.17 -23.23
CA VAL A 373 6.81 4.35 -22.59
C VAL A 373 7.90 4.27 -23.66
N ILE A 374 8.71 5.32 -23.79
CA ILE A 374 9.65 5.51 -24.88
C ILE A 374 11.07 5.61 -24.32
N ASP A 375 12.04 4.86 -24.86
CA ASP A 375 13.44 4.98 -24.44
C ASP A 375 14.00 6.35 -24.84
N VAL A 376 14.48 7.11 -23.85
CA VAL A 376 15.13 8.43 -24.04
C VAL A 376 16.54 8.45 -23.44
N THR A 377 17.15 7.29 -23.22
CA THR A 377 18.48 7.16 -22.60
C THR A 377 19.53 8.02 -23.32
N THR A 378 19.50 8.08 -24.66
CA THR A 378 20.45 8.91 -25.44
C THR A 378 20.26 10.42 -25.23
N GLU A 379 19.05 10.88 -24.90
CA GLU A 379 18.82 12.27 -24.50
C GLU A 379 19.54 12.57 -23.18
N TYR A 380 19.39 11.66 -22.22
CA TYR A 380 19.97 11.77 -20.88
C TYR A 380 21.50 11.62 -20.85
N GLU A 381 22.07 10.80 -21.73
CA GLU A 381 23.53 10.69 -21.92
C GLU A 381 24.17 12.02 -22.35
N GLY A 382 23.38 12.98 -22.84
CA GLY A 382 23.82 14.35 -23.12
C GLY A 382 23.98 15.23 -21.89
N PHE A 383 23.45 14.85 -20.73
CA PHE A 383 23.56 15.62 -19.48
C PHE A 383 24.86 15.31 -18.74
N ASP A 384 25.56 16.37 -18.32
CA ASP A 384 26.86 16.30 -17.64
C ASP A 384 26.87 15.47 -16.33
N ASN A 385 25.70 15.24 -15.73
CA ASN A 385 25.54 14.64 -14.41
C ASN A 385 24.61 13.40 -14.40
N PHE A 386 24.15 12.90 -15.54
CA PHE A 386 23.22 11.77 -15.59
C PHE A 386 23.78 10.52 -14.91
N GLU A 387 24.99 10.11 -15.28
CA GLU A 387 25.64 8.95 -14.68
C GLU A 387 25.84 9.10 -13.17
N GLU A 388 26.24 10.29 -12.72
CA GLU A 388 26.46 10.58 -11.31
C GLU A 388 25.17 10.51 -10.48
N ILE A 389 24.07 11.10 -10.99
CA ILE A 389 22.77 11.12 -10.31
C ILE A 389 22.16 9.72 -10.24
N ALA A 390 22.40 8.88 -11.24
CA ALA A 390 21.84 7.55 -11.30
C ALA A 390 22.66 6.49 -10.54
N GLN A 391 23.91 6.78 -10.18
CA GLN A 391 24.77 5.91 -9.35
C GLN A 391 24.68 6.20 -7.84
N VAL A 392 23.71 7.01 -7.41
CA VAL A 392 23.49 7.32 -5.99
C VAL A 392 22.98 6.11 -5.22
N LYS A 393 23.22 6.06 -3.90
CA LYS A 393 22.61 5.00 -3.08
C LYS A 393 21.10 5.24 -3.05
N PRO A 394 20.29 4.26 -3.50
CA PRO A 394 18.86 4.46 -3.72
C PRO A 394 18.08 4.69 -2.41
N TYR A 395 18.63 4.23 -1.28
CA TYR A 395 18.02 4.32 0.06
C TYR A 395 17.93 5.73 0.64
N VAL A 396 18.46 6.74 -0.05
CA VAL A 396 18.47 8.15 0.39
C VAL A 396 18.01 9.08 -0.74
N GLY A 397 17.52 8.51 -1.84
CA GLY A 397 17.08 9.24 -3.03
C GLY A 397 15.62 9.67 -2.92
N GLY A 398 15.38 10.96 -2.67
CA GLY A 398 14.03 11.52 -2.58
C GLY A 398 13.88 12.74 -3.46
N TYR A 399 12.78 12.81 -4.21
CA TYR A 399 12.33 14.03 -4.86
C TYR A 399 11.51 14.86 -3.86
N PHE A 400 11.73 16.17 -3.81
CA PHE A 400 10.83 17.09 -3.11
C PHE A 400 10.72 18.40 -3.87
N GLU A 401 9.60 19.09 -3.74
CA GLU A 401 9.42 20.43 -4.29
C GLU A 401 9.55 21.49 -3.22
N PHE A 402 10.28 22.56 -3.55
CA PHE A 402 10.39 23.74 -2.70
C PHE A 402 10.40 25.00 -3.57
N ASP A 403 9.49 25.94 -3.29
CA ASP A 403 9.27 27.17 -4.07
C ASP A 403 9.12 26.94 -5.59
N GLY A 404 8.37 25.89 -5.98
CA GLY A 404 8.13 25.55 -7.39
C GLY A 404 9.35 24.98 -8.12
N THR A 405 10.41 24.63 -7.38
CA THR A 405 11.59 23.95 -7.91
C THR A 405 11.61 22.52 -7.37
N GLY A 406 11.75 21.56 -8.27
CA GLY A 406 11.96 20.15 -7.92
C GLY A 406 13.42 19.88 -7.56
N TYR A 407 13.64 19.19 -6.45
CA TYR A 407 14.96 18.82 -5.95
C TYR A 407 15.05 17.31 -5.83
N TRP A 408 16.15 16.76 -6.33
CA TRP A 408 16.53 15.37 -6.08
C TRP A 408 17.62 15.31 -5.02
N ILE A 409 17.34 14.65 -3.90
CA ILE A 409 18.32 14.42 -2.84
C ILE A 409 19.14 13.19 -3.20
N SER A 410 20.46 13.29 -3.13
CA SER A 410 21.37 12.15 -3.16
C SER A 410 22.09 12.00 -1.82
N ASN A 411 22.53 10.77 -1.50
CA ASN A 411 23.30 10.49 -0.28
C ASN A 411 24.75 11.03 -0.30
N GLY A 412 25.09 11.88 -1.26
CA GLY A 412 26.43 12.43 -1.42
C GLY A 412 26.52 13.32 -2.66
N ILE A 413 27.26 14.42 -2.52
CA ILE A 413 27.74 15.22 -3.65
C ILE A 413 29.15 14.70 -3.96
N SER A 414 29.45 14.35 -5.21
CA SER A 414 30.81 13.97 -5.55
C SER A 414 31.77 15.13 -5.26
N SER A 415 32.86 14.84 -4.55
CA SER A 415 33.85 15.85 -4.14
C SER A 415 34.43 16.67 -5.29
N ASN A 416 34.40 16.15 -6.51
CA ASN A 416 34.83 16.84 -7.73
C ASN A 416 33.90 18.00 -8.16
N ARG A 417 32.67 18.08 -7.64
CA ARG A 417 31.70 19.15 -7.94
C ARG A 417 31.65 20.24 -6.87
N ILE A 418 32.23 20.00 -5.69
CA ILE A 418 32.32 21.00 -4.61
C ILE A 418 33.68 21.70 -4.72
N THR A 419 33.67 22.89 -5.32
CA THR A 419 34.89 23.71 -5.50
C THR A 419 35.53 24.16 -4.17
N ASN A 420 34.80 24.09 -3.06
CA ASN A 420 35.21 24.52 -1.73
C ASN A 420 34.94 23.44 -0.65
N LEU A 421 35.15 22.16 -0.96
CA LEU A 421 34.89 21.05 0.00
C LEU A 421 35.56 21.26 1.37
N ALA A 422 36.72 21.92 1.40
CA ALA A 422 37.47 22.26 2.62
C ALA A 422 36.77 23.30 3.54
N GLU A 423 35.76 24.01 3.06
CA GLU A 423 34.95 24.93 3.87
C GLU A 423 33.80 24.22 4.61
N TYR A 424 33.51 22.97 4.25
CA TYR A 424 32.43 22.16 4.83
C TYR A 424 32.93 21.01 5.74
N SER A 425 34.26 20.84 5.86
CA SER A 425 34.94 19.93 6.78
C SER A 425 35.37 20.65 8.06
#